data_AF-A0A0E3GRG8-F1
#
_entry.id   AF-A0A0E3GRG8-F1
#
_cell.length_a   1.000
_cell.length_b   1.000
_cell.length_c   1.000
_cell.angle_alpha   90.00
_cell.angle_beta   90.00
_cell.angle_gamma   90.00
#
_symmetry.space_group_name_H-M   'P 1'
#
loop_
_entity.id
_entity.type
_entity.pdbx_description
1 polymer ?
#
loop_
_entity_poly.entity_id
_entity_poly.type
_entity_poly.pdbx_seq_one_letter_code
_entity_poly.pdbx_strand_id
1 'polypeptide(L)'
;MIDSLGEYKSILEVGVGEATTLGNVIRLLNNKPDRCYGFDISWSRIKYAKKFLDKLNINNVNLFTADLFCTPIKNNSIDIVYTSHSVEPNGGKEKEALIELYRITKRYLILLEPSYEFADEEGKKRMLKHGYVTKLYSMEKELGYEIVEYKLFGINSNPLNPTGVMVIKKNSNKDNKDLNPLCCPVTKSDIIKKNNVYFSKDSLLAYPIIDEIPCLLQQNAIIATKFLENI
;
A
#
# COMPACT_ATOMS: atom_id res chain seq x y z
N MET A 1 -0.72 -18.35 -3.64
CA MET A 1 -1.77 -17.40 -4.04
C MET A 1 -1.25 -16.40 -5.06
N ILE A 2 -0.27 -15.53 -4.73
CA ILE A 2 0.19 -14.50 -5.68
C ILE A 2 0.72 -15.10 -7.00
N ASP A 3 1.54 -16.16 -6.94
CA ASP A 3 2.07 -16.83 -8.14
C ASP A 3 0.98 -17.40 -9.08
N SER A 4 -0.25 -17.64 -8.60
CA SER A 4 -1.35 -18.14 -9.43
C SER A 4 -2.20 -17.03 -10.07
N LEU A 5 -1.86 -15.75 -9.84
CA LEU A 5 -2.63 -14.61 -10.35
C LEU A 5 -2.26 -14.19 -11.79
N GLY A 6 -1.41 -14.98 -12.46
CA GLY A 6 -0.94 -14.71 -13.82
C GLY A 6 0.32 -13.85 -13.85
N GLU A 7 0.58 -13.19 -14.98
CA GLU A 7 1.75 -12.32 -15.15
C GLU A 7 1.55 -10.96 -14.46
N TYR A 8 2.55 -10.55 -13.67
CA TYR A 8 2.62 -9.25 -13.01
C TYR A 8 4.07 -8.76 -12.97
N LYS A 9 4.27 -7.45 -13.00
CA LYS A 9 5.60 -6.81 -13.00
C LYS A 9 5.85 -5.93 -11.78
N SER A 10 4.80 -5.66 -11.01
CA SER A 10 4.89 -4.75 -9.87
C SER A 10 4.04 -5.21 -8.69
N ILE A 11 4.61 -5.09 -7.48
CA ILE A 11 3.91 -5.37 -6.23
C ILE A 11 4.12 -4.24 -5.22
N LEU A 12 3.09 -3.93 -4.45
CA LEU A 12 3.13 -2.93 -3.37
C LEU A 12 2.49 -3.49 -2.10
N GLU A 13 3.22 -3.43 -0.99
CA GLU A 13 2.64 -3.57 0.35
C GLU A 13 2.28 -2.20 0.92
N VAL A 14 1.00 -2.01 1.24
CA VAL A 14 0.52 -0.81 1.92
C VAL A 14 0.49 -1.05 3.43
N GLY A 15 1.09 -0.13 4.19
CA GLY A 15 1.33 -0.32 5.62
C GLY A 15 2.45 -1.33 5.89
N VAL A 16 3.52 -1.26 5.09
CA VAL A 16 4.63 -2.23 5.09
C VAL A 16 5.35 -2.36 6.45
N GLY A 17 5.22 -1.36 7.32
CA GLY A 17 5.92 -1.31 8.59
C GLY A 17 7.43 -1.49 8.42
N GLU A 18 7.94 -2.59 8.98
CA GLU A 18 9.36 -2.97 8.96
C GLU A 18 9.68 -3.97 7.83
N ALA A 19 8.79 -4.12 6.84
CA ALA A 19 8.92 -5.01 5.67
C ALA A 19 9.14 -6.49 6.00
N THR A 20 8.76 -6.94 7.20
CA THR A 20 8.84 -8.36 7.58
C THR A 20 7.95 -9.23 6.70
N THR A 21 6.77 -8.75 6.34
CA THR A 21 5.87 -9.43 5.40
C THR A 21 6.42 -9.33 3.98
N LEU A 22 6.64 -8.12 3.46
CA LEU A 22 7.18 -7.88 2.11
C LEU A 22 8.45 -8.67 1.81
N GLY A 23 9.44 -8.63 2.71
CA GLY A 23 10.70 -9.33 2.53
C GLY A 23 10.50 -10.84 2.39
N ASN A 24 9.62 -11.44 3.20
CA ASN A 24 9.31 -12.87 3.10
C ASN A 24 8.49 -13.21 1.86
N VAL A 25 7.51 -12.37 1.48
CA VAL A 25 6.76 -12.52 0.23
C VAL A 25 7.72 -12.52 -0.95
N ILE A 26 8.57 -11.49 -1.07
CA ILE A 26 9.54 -11.38 -2.16
C ILE A 26 10.44 -12.61 -2.21
N ARG A 27 10.91 -13.15 -1.08
CA ARG A 27 11.75 -14.36 -1.06
C ARG A 27 11.02 -15.61 -1.57
N LEU A 28 9.75 -15.76 -1.22
CA LEU A 28 8.97 -16.98 -1.48
C LEU A 28 8.27 -17.00 -2.84
N LEU A 29 8.07 -15.85 -3.49
CA LEU A 29 7.48 -15.80 -4.83
C LEU A 29 8.35 -16.55 -5.85
N ASN A 30 7.74 -17.41 -6.65
CA ASN A 30 8.43 -18.08 -7.75
C ASN A 30 8.74 -17.07 -8.87
N ASN A 31 7.77 -16.23 -9.21
CA ASN A 31 7.93 -15.18 -10.22
C ASN A 31 8.28 -13.86 -9.52
N LYS A 32 9.55 -13.43 -9.58
CA LYS A 32 9.96 -12.16 -8.96
C LYS A 32 9.43 -10.99 -9.78
N PRO A 33 8.70 -10.03 -9.18
CA PRO A 33 8.29 -8.84 -9.89
C PRO A 33 9.50 -7.93 -10.18
N ASP A 34 9.46 -7.24 -11.33
CA ASP A 34 10.51 -6.28 -11.73
C ASP A 34 10.65 -5.13 -10.73
N ARG A 35 9.55 -4.73 -10.10
CA ARG A 35 9.48 -3.55 -9.22
C ARG A 35 8.69 -3.86 -7.95
N CYS A 36 9.32 -3.70 -6.79
CA CYS A 36 8.67 -3.81 -5.49
C CYS A 36 8.57 -2.44 -4.81
N TYR A 37 7.48 -2.22 -4.09
CA TYR A 37 7.21 -1.01 -3.34
C TYR A 37 6.70 -1.35 -1.94
N GLY A 38 6.94 -0.45 -1.00
CA GLY A 38 6.35 -0.53 0.33
C GLY A 38 6.29 0.85 0.98
N PHE A 39 5.20 1.15 1.66
CA PHE A 39 5.12 2.38 2.45
C PHE A 39 4.39 2.20 3.76
N ASP A 40 4.72 3.07 4.70
CA ASP A 40 4.11 3.21 6.02
C ASP A 40 4.10 4.71 6.34
N ILE A 41 3.18 5.17 7.19
CA ILE A 41 3.16 6.57 7.61
C ILE A 41 4.40 6.93 8.45
N SER A 42 5.00 5.93 9.12
CA SER A 42 6.14 6.11 10.00
C SER A 42 7.48 5.98 9.26
N TRP A 43 8.22 7.09 9.19
CA TRP A 43 9.58 7.10 8.66
C TRP A 43 10.52 6.13 9.40
N SER A 44 10.38 6.00 10.73
CA SER A 44 11.24 5.12 11.51
C SER A 44 11.02 3.66 11.15
N ARG A 45 9.76 3.23 10.96
CA ARG A 45 9.43 1.87 10.51
C ARG A 45 10.04 1.60 9.13
N ILE A 46 9.94 2.56 8.21
CA ILE A 46 10.58 2.46 6.88
C ILE A 46 12.11 2.35 6.98
N LYS A 47 12.74 3.10 7.89
CA LYS A 47 14.19 2.96 8.15
C LYS A 47 14.56 1.56 8.66
N TYR A 48 13.74 0.96 9.51
CA TYR A 48 13.92 -0.44 9.94
C TYR A 48 13.61 -1.44 8.82
N ALA A 49 12.62 -1.15 7.96
CA ALA A 49 12.33 -1.94 6.78
C ALA A 49 13.53 -2.06 5.84
N LYS A 50 14.19 -0.94 5.55
CA LYS A 50 15.42 -0.93 4.73
C LYS A 50 16.49 -1.84 5.34
N LYS A 51 16.77 -1.70 6.65
CA LYS A 51 17.72 -2.57 7.37
C LYS A 51 17.33 -4.05 7.32
N PHE A 52 16.04 -4.36 7.43
CA PHE A 52 15.56 -5.74 7.37
C PHE A 52 15.74 -6.34 5.97
N LEU A 53 15.39 -5.59 4.93
CA LEU A 53 15.57 -6.01 3.54
C LEU A 53 17.04 -6.17 3.16
N ASP A 54 17.92 -5.27 3.63
CA ASP A 54 19.37 -5.38 3.45
C ASP A 54 19.91 -6.70 4.03
N LYS A 55 19.46 -7.10 5.23
CA LYS A 55 19.83 -8.38 5.85
C LYS A 55 19.36 -9.59 5.03
N LEU A 56 18.29 -9.44 4.25
CA LEU A 56 17.79 -10.47 3.35
C LEU A 56 18.43 -10.42 1.96
N ASN A 57 19.38 -9.50 1.72
CA ASN A 57 19.94 -9.19 0.39
C ASN A 57 18.86 -8.82 -0.64
N ILE A 58 17.80 -8.13 -0.20
CA ILE A 58 16.76 -7.59 -1.07
C ILE A 58 16.98 -6.09 -1.20
N ASN A 59 17.45 -5.64 -2.35
CA ASN A 59 17.77 -4.24 -2.63
C ASN A 59 16.81 -3.57 -3.62
N ASN A 60 15.99 -4.33 -4.35
CA ASN A 60 15.08 -3.82 -5.38
C ASN A 60 13.68 -3.48 -4.82
N VAL A 61 13.63 -2.73 -3.71
CA VAL A 61 12.37 -2.28 -3.10
C VAL A 61 12.41 -0.77 -2.90
N ASN A 62 11.44 -0.09 -3.49
CA ASN A 62 11.26 1.35 -3.31
C ASN A 62 10.41 1.58 -2.06
N LEU A 63 11.08 1.99 -0.97
CA LEU A 63 10.43 2.33 0.29
C LEU A 63 10.26 3.84 0.46
N PHE A 64 9.11 4.28 0.96
CA PHE A 64 8.81 5.69 1.20
C PHE A 64 7.77 5.84 2.32
N THR A 65 7.59 7.06 2.84
CA THR A 65 6.46 7.33 3.74
C THR A 65 5.25 7.82 2.97
N ALA A 66 4.06 7.35 3.33
CA ALA A 66 2.81 7.80 2.72
C ALA A 66 1.60 7.54 3.62
N ASP A 67 0.49 8.21 3.30
CA ASP A 67 -0.81 8.03 3.93
C ASP A 67 -1.64 7.01 3.11
N LEU A 68 -2.17 5.98 3.77
CA LEU A 68 -3.07 4.98 3.18
C LEU A 68 -4.28 5.63 2.49
N PHE A 69 -4.76 6.78 2.99
CA PHE A 69 -5.93 7.48 2.44
C PHE A 69 -5.56 8.50 1.37
N CYS A 70 -4.27 8.75 1.15
CA CYS A 70 -3.78 9.73 0.19
C CYS A 70 -2.41 9.30 -0.37
N THR A 71 -2.39 8.14 -1.03
CA THR A 71 -1.16 7.53 -1.50
C THR A 71 -0.52 8.35 -2.63
N PRO A 72 0.81 8.50 -2.66
CA PRO A 72 1.55 9.18 -3.72
C PRO A 72 1.78 8.23 -4.91
N ILE A 73 0.76 7.47 -5.30
CA ILE A 73 0.82 6.45 -6.35
C ILE A 73 -0.23 6.76 -7.42
N LYS A 74 0.17 6.68 -8.69
CA LYS A 74 -0.69 6.93 -9.85
C LYS A 74 -1.80 5.88 -9.98
N ASN A 75 -2.90 6.28 -10.60
CA ASN A 75 -4.03 5.38 -10.87
C ASN A 75 -3.57 4.17 -11.69
N ASN A 76 -3.99 2.97 -11.29
CA ASN A 76 -3.72 1.72 -12.03
C ASN A 76 -2.24 1.52 -12.38
N SER A 77 -1.33 1.84 -11.46
CA SER A 77 0.12 1.82 -11.74
C SER A 77 0.85 0.62 -11.12
N ILE A 78 0.22 -0.09 -10.20
CA ILE A 78 0.76 -1.28 -9.55
C ILE A 78 -0.09 -2.50 -9.91
N ASP A 79 0.52 -3.56 -10.44
CA ASP A 79 -0.20 -4.79 -10.82
C ASP A 79 -0.89 -5.42 -9.62
N ILE A 80 -0.14 -5.64 -8.53
CA ILE A 80 -0.66 -6.25 -7.31
C ILE A 80 -0.44 -5.31 -6.13
N VAL A 81 -1.52 -4.90 -5.48
CA VAL A 81 -1.50 -4.15 -4.22
C VAL A 81 -2.00 -5.08 -3.14
N TYR A 82 -1.32 -5.11 -1.99
CA TYR A 82 -1.81 -5.86 -0.86
C TYR A 82 -1.60 -5.15 0.47
N THR A 83 -2.40 -5.52 1.45
CA THR A 83 -2.28 -5.11 2.85
C THR A 83 -2.15 -6.34 3.75
N SER A 84 -1.51 -6.17 4.90
CA SER A 84 -1.45 -7.20 5.94
C SER A 84 -1.63 -6.53 7.29
N HIS A 85 -2.85 -6.57 7.82
CA HIS A 85 -3.24 -5.93 9.07
C HIS A 85 -2.98 -4.41 9.08
N SER A 86 -3.05 -3.78 7.91
CA SER A 86 -2.76 -2.35 7.73
C SER A 86 -4.02 -1.50 7.74
N VAL A 87 -5.11 -2.09 7.24
CA VAL A 87 -6.43 -1.45 7.22
C VAL A 87 -7.12 -1.64 8.58
N GLU A 88 -6.83 -2.75 9.29
CA GLU A 88 -7.31 -3.13 10.63
C GLU A 88 -7.62 -1.95 11.56
N PRO A 89 -6.69 -1.04 11.89
CA PRO A 89 -6.91 -0.01 12.92
C PRO A 89 -7.80 1.16 12.47
N ASN A 90 -8.36 1.14 11.26
CA ASN A 90 -9.06 2.28 10.64
C ASN A 90 -10.59 2.09 10.56
N GLY A 91 -11.22 1.54 11.60
CA GLY A 91 -12.66 1.33 11.65
C GLY A 91 -13.45 2.61 11.37
N GLY A 92 -14.49 2.51 10.54
CA GLY A 92 -15.29 3.65 10.09
C GLY A 92 -14.75 4.36 8.86
N LYS A 93 -13.55 4.00 8.38
CA LYS A 93 -12.94 4.53 7.14
C LYS A 93 -12.72 3.47 6.07
N GLU A 94 -13.47 2.37 6.12
CA GLU A 94 -13.33 1.25 5.18
C GLU A 94 -13.53 1.72 3.74
N LYS A 95 -14.56 2.52 3.46
CA LYS A 95 -14.88 2.98 2.11
C LYS A 95 -13.73 3.80 1.50
N GLU A 96 -13.18 4.72 2.29
CA GLU A 96 -12.07 5.58 1.90
C GLU A 96 -10.79 4.76 1.62
N ALA A 97 -10.47 3.80 2.49
CA ALA A 97 -9.33 2.92 2.30
C ALA A 97 -9.49 2.08 1.01
N LEU A 98 -10.66 1.47 0.80
CA LEU A 98 -10.92 0.62 -0.36
C LEU A 98 -10.87 1.41 -1.67
N ILE A 99 -11.47 2.60 -1.71
CA ILE A 99 -11.42 3.49 -2.89
C ILE A 99 -9.97 3.81 -3.25
N GLU A 100 -9.15 4.16 -2.26
CA GLU A 100 -7.77 4.57 -2.50
C GLU A 100 -6.87 3.39 -2.90
N LEU A 101 -6.98 2.25 -2.22
CA LEU A 101 -6.28 1.02 -2.57
C LEU A 101 -6.67 0.52 -3.96
N TYR A 102 -7.97 0.52 -4.28
CA TYR A 102 -8.45 0.13 -5.58
C TYR A 102 -7.99 1.10 -6.66
N ARG A 103 -7.93 2.42 -6.40
CA ARG A 103 -7.46 3.44 -7.35
C ARG A 103 -6.05 3.12 -7.87
N ILE A 104 -5.14 2.76 -6.98
CA ILE A 104 -3.73 2.50 -7.32
C ILE A 104 -3.48 1.11 -7.93
N THR A 105 -4.38 0.17 -7.64
CA THR A 105 -4.37 -1.18 -8.18
C THR A 105 -4.65 -1.21 -9.68
N LYS A 106 -3.86 -2.00 -10.43
CA LYS A 106 -4.06 -2.28 -11.86
C LYS A 106 -4.75 -3.63 -12.08
N ARG A 107 -4.33 -4.70 -11.39
CA ARG A 107 -4.84 -6.07 -11.63
C ARG A 107 -5.49 -6.71 -10.41
N TYR A 108 -4.81 -6.75 -9.27
CA TYR A 108 -5.33 -7.40 -8.07
C TYR A 108 -5.09 -6.56 -6.81
N LEU A 109 -6.14 -6.42 -6.02
CA LEU A 109 -6.07 -5.92 -4.65
C LEU A 109 -6.28 -7.12 -3.71
N ILE A 110 -5.36 -7.31 -2.77
CA ILE A 110 -5.39 -8.42 -1.83
C ILE A 110 -5.41 -7.87 -0.41
N LEU A 111 -6.45 -8.19 0.36
CA LEU A 111 -6.59 -7.73 1.73
C LEU A 111 -6.38 -8.92 2.66
N LEU A 112 -5.34 -8.86 3.51
CA LEU A 112 -5.18 -9.75 4.65
C LEU A 112 -5.47 -8.97 5.91
N GLU A 113 -6.72 -9.01 6.36
CA GLU A 113 -7.21 -8.18 7.47
C GLU A 113 -8.07 -9.05 8.41
N PRO A 114 -8.22 -8.69 9.70
CA PRO A 114 -9.19 -9.36 10.55
C PRO A 114 -10.59 -9.32 9.94
N SER A 115 -11.23 -10.48 9.82
CA SER A 115 -12.59 -10.59 9.29
C SER A 115 -13.60 -10.58 10.43
N TYR A 116 -14.46 -9.57 10.43
CA TYR A 116 -15.56 -9.47 11.38
C TYR A 116 -16.62 -10.56 11.14
N GLU A 117 -16.80 -10.96 9.88
CA GLU A 117 -17.72 -11.97 9.42
C GLU A 117 -17.30 -13.39 9.84
N PHE A 118 -16.00 -13.64 9.93
CA PHE A 118 -15.45 -14.92 10.38
C PHE A 118 -15.07 -14.94 11.87
N ALA A 119 -15.20 -13.82 12.58
CA ALA A 119 -14.96 -13.76 14.02
C ALA A 119 -16.12 -14.37 14.83
N ASP A 120 -15.79 -14.97 15.97
CA ASP A 120 -16.76 -15.34 16.98
C ASP A 120 -17.24 -14.11 17.78
N GLU A 121 -18.16 -14.30 18.72
CA GLU A 121 -18.73 -13.19 19.48
C GLU A 121 -17.72 -12.47 20.38
N GLU A 122 -16.67 -13.17 20.84
CA GLU A 122 -15.60 -12.54 21.61
C GLU A 122 -14.69 -11.70 20.71
N GLY A 123 -14.30 -12.23 19.56
CA GLY A 123 -13.53 -11.54 18.53
C GLY A 123 -14.26 -10.29 18.02
N LYS A 124 -15.55 -10.39 17.72
CA LYS A 124 -16.36 -9.22 17.32
C LYS A 124 -16.38 -8.13 18.39
N LYS A 125 -16.60 -8.49 19.66
CA LYS A 125 -16.55 -7.53 20.79
C LYS A 125 -15.18 -6.88 20.91
N ARG A 126 -14.11 -7.65 20.72
CA ARG A 126 -12.74 -7.14 20.70
C ARG A 126 -12.52 -6.15 19.56
N MET A 127 -12.92 -6.49 18.33
CA MET A 127 -12.79 -5.63 17.16
C MET A 127 -13.54 -4.30 17.36
N LEU A 128 -14.78 -4.36 17.87
CA LEU A 128 -15.55 -3.18 18.23
C LEU A 128 -14.86 -2.32 19.31
N LYS A 129 -14.31 -2.96 20.35
CA LYS A 129 -13.60 -2.28 21.44
C LYS A 129 -12.35 -1.53 20.95
N HIS A 130 -11.61 -2.09 19.99
CA HIS A 130 -10.39 -1.49 19.45
C HIS A 130 -10.62 -0.58 18.24
N GLY A 131 -11.88 -0.39 17.82
CA GLY A 131 -12.21 0.43 16.67
C GLY A 131 -11.69 -0.15 15.35
N TYR A 132 -11.61 -1.47 15.24
CA TYR A 132 -11.17 -2.12 14.02
C TYR A 132 -12.24 -2.06 12.93
N VAL A 133 -11.80 -2.29 11.70
CA VAL A 133 -12.69 -2.43 10.56
C VAL A 133 -13.67 -3.59 10.74
N THR A 134 -14.93 -3.34 10.39
CA THR A 134 -16.02 -4.33 10.53
C THR A 134 -16.82 -4.54 9.27
N LYS A 135 -16.58 -3.73 8.23
CA LYS A 135 -17.43 -3.65 7.04
C LYS A 135 -16.71 -3.84 5.72
N LEU A 136 -15.45 -4.30 5.71
CA LEU A 136 -14.65 -4.43 4.48
C LEU A 136 -15.40 -5.22 3.40
N TYR A 137 -15.87 -6.44 3.72
CA TYR A 137 -16.55 -7.27 2.72
C TYR A 137 -17.86 -6.67 2.22
N SER A 138 -18.68 -6.11 3.12
CA SER A 138 -19.92 -5.44 2.70
C SER A 138 -19.66 -4.21 1.83
N MET A 139 -18.61 -3.44 2.13
CA MET A 139 -18.27 -2.21 1.42
C MET A 139 -17.70 -2.50 0.03
N GLU A 140 -16.87 -3.54 -0.10
CA GLU A 140 -16.41 -4.08 -1.38
C GLU A 140 -17.56 -4.41 -2.34
N LYS A 141 -18.62 -5.06 -1.82
CA LYS A 141 -19.84 -5.34 -2.60
C LYS A 141 -20.59 -4.07 -2.97
N GLU A 142 -20.73 -3.11 -2.05
CA GLU A 142 -21.39 -1.83 -2.31
C GLU A 142 -20.65 -1.05 -3.42
N LEU A 143 -19.32 -1.09 -3.43
CA LEU A 143 -18.48 -0.45 -4.45
C LEU A 143 -18.47 -1.20 -5.79
N GLY A 144 -19.07 -2.39 -5.86
CA GLY A 144 -19.19 -3.19 -7.09
C GLY A 144 -17.88 -3.82 -7.53
N TYR A 145 -16.95 -4.10 -6.62
CA TYR A 145 -15.65 -4.70 -6.94
C TYR A 145 -15.78 -6.21 -7.19
N GLU A 146 -14.95 -6.74 -8.10
CA GLU A 146 -14.95 -8.16 -8.48
C GLU A 146 -14.19 -8.99 -7.43
N ILE A 147 -14.87 -9.40 -6.37
CA ILE A 147 -14.29 -10.31 -5.35
C ILE A 147 -14.21 -11.73 -5.94
N VAL A 148 -13.00 -12.21 -6.23
CA VAL A 148 -12.78 -13.55 -6.79
C VAL A 148 -12.50 -14.61 -5.72
N GLU A 149 -12.06 -14.19 -4.53
CA GLU A 149 -11.88 -15.07 -3.39
C GLU A 149 -12.15 -14.31 -2.08
N TYR A 150 -12.86 -14.93 -1.15
CA TYR A 150 -12.94 -14.48 0.24
C TYR A 150 -13.07 -15.68 1.18
N LYS A 151 -12.04 -15.91 2.00
CA LYS A 151 -11.99 -17.04 2.94
C LYS A 151 -11.11 -16.73 4.15
N LEU A 152 -11.17 -17.58 5.17
CA LEU A 152 -10.18 -17.56 6.25
C LEU A 152 -8.78 -17.88 5.69
N PHE A 153 -7.78 -17.10 6.06
CA PHE A 153 -6.39 -17.33 5.64
C PHE A 153 -5.81 -18.61 6.26
N GLY A 154 -6.29 -18.98 7.45
CA GLY A 154 -5.96 -20.23 8.13
C GLY A 154 -4.79 -20.14 9.12
N ILE A 155 -4.01 -19.06 9.10
CA ILE A 155 -2.96 -18.76 10.09
C ILE A 155 -3.39 -17.54 10.89
N ASN A 156 -3.62 -17.71 12.18
CA ASN A 156 -4.00 -16.62 13.08
C ASN A 156 -3.02 -16.55 14.26
N SER A 157 -2.28 -15.45 14.39
CA SER A 157 -1.44 -15.20 15.58
C SER A 157 -2.29 -15.01 16.83
N ASN A 158 -3.50 -14.46 16.68
CA ASN A 158 -4.48 -14.31 17.73
C ASN A 158 -5.82 -14.91 17.26
N PRO A 159 -6.34 -15.95 17.92
CA PRO A 159 -7.64 -16.55 17.57
C PRO A 159 -8.81 -15.56 17.58
N LEU A 160 -8.72 -14.48 18.38
CA LEU A 160 -9.75 -13.44 18.47
C LEU A 160 -9.74 -12.43 17.32
N ASN A 161 -8.73 -12.50 16.43
CA ASN A 161 -8.61 -11.66 15.24
C ASN A 161 -8.37 -12.58 14.02
N PRO A 162 -9.36 -13.38 13.58
CA PRO A 162 -9.14 -14.30 12.48
C PRO A 162 -8.88 -13.52 11.18
N THR A 163 -7.74 -13.78 10.54
CA THR A 163 -7.34 -13.10 9.31
C THR A 163 -8.15 -13.68 8.15
N GLY A 164 -8.99 -12.86 7.54
CA GLY A 164 -9.57 -13.14 6.23
C GLY A 164 -8.59 -12.79 5.13
N VAL A 165 -8.57 -13.58 4.07
CA VAL A 165 -7.94 -13.20 2.80
C VAL A 165 -9.03 -12.90 1.79
N MET A 166 -9.00 -11.70 1.24
CA MET A 166 -9.88 -11.26 0.17
C MET A 166 -9.06 -10.92 -1.06
N VAL A 167 -9.42 -11.48 -2.20
CA VAL A 167 -8.77 -11.21 -3.48
C VAL A 167 -9.80 -10.54 -4.38
N ILE A 168 -9.47 -9.32 -4.80
CA ILE A 168 -10.31 -8.46 -5.63
C ILE A 168 -9.59 -8.29 -6.96
N LYS A 169 -10.28 -8.62 -8.05
CA LYS A 169 -9.76 -8.50 -9.40
C LYS A 169 -10.18 -7.15 -10.00
N LYS A 170 -9.29 -6.61 -10.85
CA LYS A 170 -9.50 -5.39 -11.60
C LYS A 170 -8.97 -5.56 -13.01
N ASN A 171 -9.82 -5.31 -14.00
CA ASN A 171 -9.44 -5.40 -15.42
C ASN A 171 -9.14 -3.99 -15.96
N SER A 172 -8.01 -3.40 -15.54
CA SER A 172 -7.59 -2.11 -16.06
C SER A 172 -6.87 -2.28 -17.40
N ASN A 173 -7.57 -1.98 -18.50
CA ASN A 173 -7.02 -2.01 -19.87
C ASN A 173 -6.07 -0.83 -20.17
N LYS A 174 -5.79 0.04 -19.19
CA LYS A 174 -4.86 1.14 -19.37
C LYS A 174 -3.44 0.64 -19.17
N ASP A 175 -2.75 0.45 -20.28
CA ASP A 175 -1.30 0.32 -20.25
C ASP A 175 -0.68 1.67 -19.94
N ASN A 176 -0.40 1.88 -18.65
CA ASN A 176 0.54 2.91 -18.24
C ASN A 176 1.91 2.54 -18.81
N LYS A 177 2.31 3.27 -19.87
CA LYS A 177 3.68 3.24 -20.42
C LYS A 177 4.69 3.81 -19.42
N ASP A 178 4.21 4.53 -18.43
CA ASP A 178 5.05 5.19 -17.44
C ASP A 178 5.57 4.18 -16.40
N LEU A 179 6.90 4.15 -16.25
CA LEU A 179 7.59 3.21 -15.39
C LEU A 179 7.61 3.66 -13.92
N ASN A 180 7.40 4.95 -13.65
CA ASN A 180 7.42 5.46 -12.28
C ASN A 180 5.98 5.64 -11.74
N PRO A 181 5.54 4.81 -10.77
CA PRO A 181 4.21 4.94 -10.19
C PRO A 181 4.10 6.12 -9.23
N LEU A 182 5.19 6.72 -8.76
CA LEU A 182 5.14 7.79 -7.77
C LEU A 182 4.58 9.10 -8.37
N CYS A 183 3.74 9.78 -7.60
CA CYS A 183 3.14 11.07 -7.95
C CYS A 183 3.01 11.98 -6.71
N CYS A 184 2.61 13.22 -6.94
CA CYS A 184 2.33 14.17 -5.87
C CYS A 184 1.14 13.66 -5.04
N PRO A 185 1.25 13.52 -3.70
CA PRO A 185 0.15 13.04 -2.88
C PRO A 185 -1.09 13.96 -2.98
N VAL A 186 -0.90 15.27 -3.18
CA VAL A 186 -2.00 16.24 -3.25
C VAL A 186 -2.70 16.25 -4.60
N THR A 187 -1.95 16.41 -5.69
CA THR A 187 -2.51 16.63 -7.04
C THR A 187 -2.60 15.37 -7.88
N LYS A 188 -1.94 14.29 -7.44
CA LYS A 188 -1.72 13.04 -8.19
C LYS A 188 -0.96 13.21 -9.51
N SER A 189 -0.38 14.38 -9.75
CA SER A 189 0.43 14.67 -10.93
C SER A 189 1.89 14.30 -10.76
N ASP A 190 2.65 14.40 -11.85
CA ASP A 190 4.04 13.97 -11.88
C ASP A 190 4.92 14.73 -10.88
N ILE A 191 5.88 13.99 -10.33
CA ILE A 191 6.93 14.53 -9.46
C ILE A 191 8.30 14.29 -10.07
N ILE A 192 9.18 15.26 -9.87
CA ILE A 192 10.56 15.25 -10.36
C ILE A 192 11.48 15.08 -9.17
N LYS A 193 12.40 14.12 -9.24
CA LYS A 193 13.48 14.01 -8.25
C LYS A 193 14.63 14.93 -8.66
N LYS A 194 15.01 15.87 -7.78
CA LYS A 194 16.22 16.72 -7.91
C LYS A 194 16.94 16.71 -6.58
N ASN A 195 18.17 16.20 -6.54
CA ASN A 195 18.93 15.98 -5.31
C ASN A 195 18.11 15.14 -4.29
N ASN A 196 18.03 15.59 -3.05
CA ASN A 196 17.29 14.94 -1.95
C ASN A 196 15.85 15.44 -1.83
N VAL A 197 15.20 15.75 -2.94
CA VAL A 197 13.84 16.30 -2.96
C VAL A 197 13.04 15.72 -4.13
N TYR A 198 11.78 15.38 -3.89
CA TYR A 198 10.77 15.25 -4.93
C TYR A 198 9.98 16.56 -5.05
N PHE A 199 9.76 17.05 -6.26
CA PHE A 199 9.06 18.30 -6.51
C PHE A 199 7.93 18.14 -7.50
N SER A 200 6.77 18.71 -7.20
CA SER A 200 5.61 18.78 -8.09
C SER A 200 5.50 20.18 -8.70
N LYS A 201 5.54 20.26 -10.04
CA LYS A 201 5.36 21.53 -10.77
C LYS A 201 3.96 22.11 -10.62
N ASP A 202 2.95 21.25 -10.45
CA ASP A 202 1.55 21.69 -10.40
C ASP A 202 1.17 22.24 -9.03
N SER A 203 1.62 21.60 -7.96
CA SER A 203 1.35 22.05 -6.59
C SER A 203 2.40 23.01 -6.04
N LEU A 204 3.55 23.12 -6.71
CA LEU A 204 4.72 23.86 -6.23
C LEU A 204 5.23 23.35 -4.86
N LEU A 205 4.93 22.09 -4.54
CA LEU A 205 5.34 21.43 -3.32
C LEU A 205 6.60 20.60 -3.53
N ALA A 206 7.54 20.74 -2.61
CA ALA A 206 8.73 19.93 -2.44
C ALA A 206 8.55 18.96 -1.26
N TYR A 207 8.96 17.72 -1.45
CA TYR A 207 8.93 16.64 -0.46
C TYR A 207 10.37 16.21 -0.18
N PRO A 208 10.84 16.27 1.07
CA PRO A 208 12.21 15.93 1.39
C PRO A 208 12.48 14.43 1.24
N ILE A 209 13.75 14.09 1.03
CA ILE A 209 14.27 12.72 1.10
C ILE A 209 15.27 12.69 2.26
N ILE A 210 15.00 11.90 3.29
CA ILE A 210 15.80 11.82 4.51
C ILE A 210 16.34 10.39 4.65
N ASP A 211 17.66 10.22 4.78
CA ASP A 211 18.34 8.92 4.75
C ASP A 211 17.93 8.06 3.53
N GLU A 212 17.82 8.69 2.36
CA GLU A 212 17.36 8.08 1.11
C GLU A 212 15.89 7.59 1.13
N ILE A 213 15.12 7.95 2.15
CA ILE A 213 13.70 7.63 2.28
C ILE A 213 12.87 8.85 1.84
N PRO A 214 12.08 8.75 0.75
CA PRO A 214 11.18 9.81 0.33
C PRO A 214 10.06 10.03 1.35
N CYS A 215 9.88 11.29 1.78
CA CYS A 215 8.87 11.68 2.74
C CYS A 215 7.60 12.20 2.03
N LEU A 216 6.85 11.32 1.37
CA LEU A 216 5.75 11.67 0.46
C LEU A 216 4.39 11.83 1.15
N LEU A 217 4.39 12.50 2.31
CA LEU A 217 3.20 12.88 3.06
C LEU A 217 2.86 14.34 2.77
N GLN A 218 1.58 14.66 2.62
CA GLN A 218 1.13 16.04 2.37
C GLN A 218 1.60 17.00 3.47
N GLN A 219 1.54 16.58 4.73
CA GLN A 219 1.98 17.36 5.89
C GLN A 219 3.49 17.61 5.95
N ASN A 220 4.30 16.86 5.19
CA ASN A 220 5.75 17.03 5.13
C ASN A 220 6.18 17.93 3.96
N ALA A 221 5.22 18.44 3.18
CA ALA A 221 5.50 19.24 2.00
C ALA A 221 5.98 20.65 2.36
N ILE A 222 6.91 21.16 1.58
CA ILE A 222 7.44 22.53 1.65
C ILE A 222 7.00 23.27 0.39
N ILE A 223 6.44 24.48 0.53
CA ILE A 223 6.13 25.34 -0.61
C ILE A 223 7.45 25.86 -1.20
N ALA A 224 7.72 25.53 -2.47
CA ALA A 224 8.99 25.83 -3.13
C ALA A 224 8.74 26.34 -4.57
N THR A 225 8.06 27.48 -4.70
CA THR A 225 7.58 28.03 -5.99
C THR A 225 8.65 28.27 -7.04
N LYS A 226 9.91 28.44 -6.62
CA LYS A 226 11.08 28.68 -7.49
C LYS A 226 12.10 27.54 -7.47
N PHE A 227 11.73 26.35 -7.01
CA PHE A 227 12.66 25.22 -6.80
C PHE A 227 13.48 24.80 -8.03
N LEU A 228 12.92 25.01 -9.22
CA LEU A 228 13.58 24.66 -10.49
C LEU A 228 14.37 25.80 -11.11
N GLU A 229 14.27 27.03 -10.59
CA GLU A 229 15.10 28.15 -11.04
C GLU A 229 16.56 27.86 -10.66
N ASN A 230 17.49 28.11 -11.58
CA ASN A 230 18.92 28.09 -11.27
C ASN A 230 19.27 29.49 -10.73
N ILE A 231 19.76 29.55 -9.49
CA ILE A 231 20.32 30.77 -8.89
C ILE A 231 21.84 30.73 -9.04
#